data_AF-A0ABD1UNY2-F1
#
_entry.id   AF-A0ABD1UNY2-F1
#
_cell.length_a   1.000
_cell.length_b   1.000
_cell.length_c   1.000
_cell.angle_alpha   90.00
_cell.angle_beta   90.00
_cell.angle_gamma   90.00
#
_symmetry.space_group_name_H-M   'P 1'
#
loop_
_entity.id
_entity.type
_entity.pdbx_description
1 polymer ?
#
loop_
_entity_poly.entity_id
_entity_poly.type
_entity_poly.pdbx_seq_one_letter_code
_entity_poly.pdbx_strand_id
1 'polypeptide(L)'
;MKTEIDTNGSNVVSPTNGATNVIPPMAIPVQTTSVLHGEKPVNFSGVEFKRWQQKMLFYLTTLNLARFLSENPPTVQEGINKRESRITLDAWKHYDFFCKNYILDGLIGQYTMYSAMKTAKRVMGIIGEEI
;
A
#
# COMPACT_ATOMS: atom_id res chain seq x y z
N MET A 1 -15.70 9.04 79.37
CA MET A 1 -16.27 10.37 79.66
C MET A 1 -15.16 11.26 80.21
N LYS A 2 -15.11 12.49 79.67
CA LYS A 2 -14.09 13.55 79.79
C LYS A 2 -12.90 13.40 78.85
N THR A 3 -12.49 14.39 78.05
CA THR A 3 -13.15 15.51 77.32
C THR A 3 -12.08 16.06 76.37
N GLU A 4 -12.55 16.71 75.32
CA GLU A 4 -11.89 17.25 74.12
C GLU A 4 -10.99 18.49 74.35
N ILE A 5 -10.53 19.06 73.23
CA ILE A 5 -9.90 20.37 72.90
C ILE A 5 -8.36 20.48 73.01
N ASP A 6 -7.58 21.00 72.05
CA ASP A 6 -7.80 21.41 70.65
C ASP A 6 -6.44 21.77 69.97
N THR A 7 -6.44 21.70 68.64
CA THR A 7 -5.76 22.58 67.65
C THR A 7 -4.21 22.65 67.52
N ASN A 8 -3.75 21.99 66.44
CA ASN A 8 -2.77 22.39 65.40
C ASN A 8 -1.49 23.19 65.74
N GLY A 9 -0.36 22.53 65.44
CA GLY A 9 0.42 22.86 64.24
C GLY A 9 1.67 23.70 64.42
N SER A 10 2.84 23.04 64.47
CA SER A 10 3.91 23.15 63.46
C SER A 10 5.18 22.54 64.05
N ASN A 11 5.65 21.41 63.51
CA ASN A 11 6.89 20.77 63.97
C ASN A 11 7.71 20.24 62.80
N VAL A 12 8.94 20.76 62.76
CA VAL A 12 10.20 20.07 62.50
C VAL A 12 10.60 19.79 61.04
N VAL A 13 11.86 20.12 60.82
CA VAL A 13 12.68 20.16 59.62
C VAL A 13 13.31 18.78 59.33
N SER A 14 13.36 18.44 58.02
CA SER A 14 14.37 17.60 57.32
C SER A 14 14.46 16.08 57.64
N PRO A 15 15.15 15.21 56.84
CA PRO A 15 16.03 15.52 55.70
C PRO A 15 15.91 14.61 54.43
N THR A 16 16.42 15.13 53.31
CA THR A 16 17.21 14.46 52.23
C THR A 16 16.83 13.08 51.67
N ASN A 17 16.62 12.98 50.35
CA ASN A 17 17.62 12.46 49.38
C ASN A 17 16.99 12.03 48.03
N GLY A 18 17.65 12.42 46.93
CA GLY A 18 17.68 11.67 45.67
C GLY A 18 16.58 11.97 44.64
N ALA A 19 16.69 13.09 43.90
CA ALA A 19 15.88 13.28 42.70
C ALA A 19 16.54 12.56 41.50
N THR A 20 16.05 11.36 41.22
CA THR A 20 16.21 10.64 39.95
C THR A 20 15.80 11.52 38.77
N ASN A 21 16.71 11.67 37.81
CA ASN A 21 16.47 12.34 36.53
C ASN A 21 15.47 11.49 35.70
N VAL A 22 14.18 11.76 35.82
CA VAL A 22 13.14 11.17 34.97
C VAL A 22 13.06 11.96 33.66
N ILE A 23 13.56 11.36 32.59
CA ILE A 23 13.43 11.86 31.22
C ILE A 23 11.92 11.84 30.88
N PRO A 24 11.31 12.95 30.45
CA PRO A 24 9.91 12.95 30.05
C PRO A 24 9.72 12.07 28.80
N PRO A 25 8.65 11.26 28.71
CA PRO A 25 8.40 10.47 27.51
C PRO A 25 8.13 11.42 26.34
N MET A 26 8.95 11.34 25.28
CA MET A 26 8.67 12.00 24.01
C MET A 26 7.30 11.52 23.53
N ALA A 27 6.35 12.45 23.40
CA ALA A 27 5.13 12.19 22.68
C ALA A 27 5.51 11.86 21.23
N ILE A 28 5.37 10.60 20.85
CA ILE A 28 5.41 10.20 19.44
C ILE A 28 4.20 10.87 18.82
N PRO A 29 4.35 11.76 17.80
CA PRO A 29 3.19 12.17 17.04
C PRO A 29 2.65 10.90 16.39
N VAL A 30 1.50 10.42 16.87
CA VAL A 30 0.71 9.42 16.15
C VAL A 30 0.32 10.12 14.86
N GLN A 31 1.13 9.92 13.82
CA GLN A 31 0.68 10.20 12.48
C GLN A 31 -0.46 9.23 12.24
N THR A 32 -1.69 9.72 12.41
CA THR A 32 -2.86 9.12 11.80
C THR A 32 -2.65 9.29 10.30
N THR A 33 -1.77 8.49 9.70
CA THR A 33 -1.94 8.13 8.31
C THR A 33 -3.26 7.39 8.32
N SER A 34 -4.32 8.08 7.91
CA SER A 34 -5.52 7.40 7.44
C SER A 34 -5.00 6.31 6.50
N VAL A 35 -5.09 5.05 6.92
CA VAL A 35 -4.88 3.94 6.02
C VAL A 35 -6.06 4.05 5.07
N LEU A 36 -5.86 4.82 4.01
CA LEU A 36 -6.90 5.11 3.05
C LEU A 36 -7.08 3.84 2.24
N HIS A 37 -8.04 3.04 2.71
CA HIS A 37 -8.63 1.94 2.01
C HIS A 37 -8.92 2.38 0.57
N GLY A 38 -8.20 1.81 -0.39
CA GLY A 38 -8.55 1.88 -1.81
C GLY A 38 -8.16 3.16 -2.55
N GLU A 39 -7.18 3.94 -2.08
CA GLU A 39 -6.72 5.11 -2.82
C GLU A 39 -6.11 4.70 -4.18
N LYS A 40 -6.75 5.16 -5.28
CA LYS A 40 -6.25 5.00 -6.65
C LYS A 40 -4.80 5.48 -6.70
N PRO A 41 -3.88 4.74 -7.33
CA PRO A 41 -2.49 5.06 -7.16
C PRO A 41 -2.10 6.30 -7.97
N VAL A 42 -1.04 6.99 -7.53
CA VAL A 42 -0.59 8.28 -8.05
C VAL A 42 -0.41 8.24 -9.57
N ASN A 43 -0.96 9.23 -10.26
CA ASN A 43 -0.82 9.35 -11.71
C ASN A 43 0.64 9.62 -12.11
N PHE A 44 1.07 9.05 -13.23
CA PHE A 44 2.40 9.17 -13.79
C PHE A 44 2.46 10.30 -14.81
N SER A 45 3.24 11.33 -14.49
CA SER A 45 3.51 12.46 -15.39
C SER A 45 4.81 12.29 -16.19
N GLY A 46 5.47 11.12 -16.13
CA GLY A 46 6.74 10.87 -16.82
C GLY A 46 8.01 11.02 -15.97
N VAL A 47 7.90 11.39 -14.68
CA VAL A 47 9.04 11.53 -13.75
C VAL A 47 8.98 10.51 -12.62
N GLU A 48 10.14 10.16 -12.04
CA GLU A 48 10.27 9.16 -10.97
C GLU A 48 9.65 7.78 -11.30
N PHE A 49 9.86 7.27 -12.52
CA PHE A 49 9.27 6.01 -12.99
C PHE A 49 9.39 4.87 -11.97
N LYS A 50 10.58 4.65 -11.39
CA LYS A 50 10.79 3.58 -10.38
C LYS A 50 9.85 3.70 -9.18
N ARG A 51 9.60 4.92 -8.69
CA ARG A 51 8.69 5.17 -7.56
C ARG A 51 7.24 4.96 -7.97
N TRP A 52 6.85 5.43 -9.14
CA TRP A 52 5.51 5.19 -9.68
C TRP A 52 5.26 3.70 -9.91
N GLN A 53 6.22 3.00 -10.53
CA GLN A 53 6.20 1.58 -10.82
C GLN A 53 6.01 0.75 -9.52
N GLN A 54 6.74 1.09 -8.45
CA GLN A 54 6.56 0.46 -7.14
C GLN A 54 5.15 0.68 -6.56
N LYS A 55 4.62 1.91 -6.68
CA LYS A 55 3.25 2.22 -6.24
C LYS A 55 2.20 1.48 -7.07
N MET A 56 2.38 1.36 -8.38
CA MET A 56 1.51 0.53 -9.25
C MET A 56 1.57 -0.93 -8.85
N LEU A 57 2.76 -1.47 -8.64
CA LEU A 57 2.94 -2.86 -8.25
C LEU A 57 2.27 -3.15 -6.91
N PHE A 58 2.43 -2.26 -5.93
CA PHE A 58 1.75 -2.37 -4.64
C PHE A 58 0.24 -2.37 -4.82
N TYR A 59 -0.32 -1.41 -5.55
CA TYR A 59 -1.75 -1.32 -5.83
C TYR A 59 -2.30 -2.59 -6.49
N LEU A 60 -1.65 -3.06 -7.57
CA LEU A 60 -2.05 -4.29 -8.26
C LEU A 60 -1.91 -5.54 -7.39
N THR A 61 -0.97 -5.55 -6.43
CA THR A 61 -0.85 -6.63 -5.44
C THR A 61 -2.06 -6.66 -4.51
N THR A 62 -2.52 -5.50 -4.02
CA THR A 62 -3.75 -5.44 -3.19
C THR A 62 -5.00 -5.92 -3.93
N LEU A 63 -4.99 -5.83 -5.26
CA LEU A 63 -6.05 -6.32 -6.14
C LEU A 63 -5.86 -7.77 -6.61
N ASN A 64 -4.80 -8.46 -6.19
CA ASN A 64 -4.40 -9.79 -6.69
C ASN A 64 -4.15 -9.86 -8.21
N LEU A 65 -3.71 -8.75 -8.81
CA LEU A 65 -3.43 -8.63 -10.24
C LEU A 65 -1.92 -8.59 -10.57
N ALA A 66 -1.04 -8.52 -9.56
CA ALA A 66 0.41 -8.39 -9.78
C ALA A 66 1.01 -9.52 -10.64
N ARG A 67 0.44 -10.74 -10.58
CA ARG A 67 0.92 -11.88 -11.38
C ARG A 67 0.87 -11.63 -12.89
N PHE A 68 -0.11 -10.86 -13.37
CA PHE A 68 -0.30 -10.56 -14.80
C PHE A 68 0.80 -9.66 -15.38
N LEU A 69 1.63 -9.05 -14.53
CA LEU A 69 2.80 -8.28 -14.94
C LEU A 69 4.02 -9.16 -15.25
N SER A 70 4.09 -10.39 -14.74
CA SER A 70 5.28 -11.24 -14.80
C SER A 70 5.04 -12.59 -15.45
N GLU A 71 3.93 -13.23 -15.15
CA GLU A 71 3.54 -14.53 -15.68
C GLU A 71 3.04 -14.45 -17.13
N ASN A 72 3.04 -15.60 -17.80
CA ASN A 72 2.53 -15.74 -19.17
C ASN A 72 1.12 -16.36 -19.14
N PRO A 73 0.27 -16.07 -20.14
CA PRO A 73 -1.06 -16.67 -20.22
C PRO A 73 -0.99 -18.20 -20.24
N PRO A 74 -1.98 -18.88 -19.63
CA PRO A 74 -2.05 -20.33 -19.64
C PRO A 74 -2.23 -20.85 -21.07
N THR A 75 -1.58 -21.98 -21.36
CA THR A 75 -1.69 -22.64 -22.67
C THR A 75 -3.00 -23.42 -22.77
N VAL A 76 -3.68 -23.33 -23.91
CA VAL A 76 -4.84 -24.18 -24.20
C VAL A 76 -4.33 -25.59 -24.47
N GLN A 77 -4.81 -26.57 -23.70
CA GLN A 77 -4.48 -27.98 -23.91
C GLN A 77 -5.39 -28.57 -24.98
N GLU A 78 -4.86 -29.49 -25.78
CA GLU A 78 -5.64 -30.30 -26.70
C GLU A 78 -5.97 -31.65 -26.04
N GLY A 79 -7.24 -32.07 -26.12
CA GLY A 79 -7.73 -33.31 -25.49
C GLY A 79 -8.84 -33.08 -24.46
N ILE A 80 -8.92 -33.97 -23.46
CA ILE A 80 -10.03 -34.05 -22.50
C ILE A 80 -10.23 -32.72 -21.75
N ASN A 81 -9.13 -32.02 -21.42
CA ASN A 81 -9.15 -30.78 -20.64
C ASN A 81 -9.25 -29.50 -21.52
N LYS A 82 -9.57 -29.62 -22.81
CA LYS A 82 -9.64 -28.47 -23.75
C LYS A 82 -10.67 -27.42 -23.32
N ARG A 83 -11.81 -27.85 -22.79
CA ARG A 83 -12.84 -26.93 -22.28
C ARG A 83 -12.32 -26.13 -21.09
N GLU A 84 -11.78 -26.80 -20.09
CA GLU A 84 -11.29 -26.19 -18.86
C GLU A 84 -10.12 -25.24 -19.13
N SER A 85 -9.16 -25.66 -19.95
CA SER A 85 -8.02 -24.80 -20.33
C SER A 85 -8.47 -23.53 -21.08
N ARG A 86 -9.53 -23.60 -21.89
CA ARG A 86 -10.14 -22.41 -22.50
C ARG A 86 -10.80 -21.50 -21.46
N ILE A 87 -11.54 -22.05 -20.50
CA ILE A 87 -12.16 -21.25 -19.41
C ILE A 87 -11.06 -20.53 -18.60
N THR A 88 -9.99 -21.23 -18.26
CA THR A 88 -8.84 -20.65 -17.55
C THR A 88 -8.17 -19.54 -18.38
N LEU A 89 -8.02 -19.72 -19.70
CA LEU A 89 -7.49 -18.69 -20.58
C LEU A 89 -8.43 -17.47 -20.71
N ASP A 90 -9.73 -17.70 -20.80
CA ASP A 90 -10.70 -16.61 -20.91
C ASP A 90 -10.77 -15.80 -19.61
N ALA A 91 -10.70 -16.47 -18.45
CA ALA A 91 -10.53 -15.81 -17.16
C ALA A 91 -9.22 -15.03 -17.08
N TRP A 92 -8.11 -15.60 -17.55
CA TRP A 92 -6.82 -14.89 -17.61
C TRP A 92 -6.92 -13.59 -18.41
N LYS A 93 -7.48 -13.64 -19.63
CA LYS A 93 -7.65 -12.46 -20.48
C LYS A 93 -8.49 -11.37 -19.83
N HIS A 94 -9.53 -11.77 -19.11
CA HIS A 94 -10.39 -10.84 -18.39
C HIS A 94 -9.59 -10.07 -17.32
N TYR A 95 -8.81 -10.76 -16.49
CA TYR A 95 -8.00 -10.12 -15.45
C TYR A 95 -6.78 -9.37 -15.99
N ASP A 96 -6.13 -9.85 -17.07
CA ASP A 96 -5.07 -9.13 -17.77
C ASP A 96 -5.59 -7.81 -18.35
N PHE A 97 -6.82 -7.81 -18.90
CA PHE A 97 -7.50 -6.58 -19.33
C PHE A 97 -7.69 -5.60 -18.16
N PHE A 98 -8.19 -6.04 -17.00
CA PHE A 98 -8.30 -5.18 -15.82
C PHE A 98 -6.94 -4.62 -15.38
N CYS A 99 -5.93 -5.49 -15.26
CA CYS A 99 -4.59 -5.09 -14.89
C CYS A 99 -4.05 -4.01 -15.83
N LYS A 100 -4.23 -4.19 -17.15
CA LYS A 100 -3.83 -3.19 -18.16
C LYS A 100 -4.55 -1.87 -17.94
N ASN A 101 -5.86 -1.89 -17.73
CA ASN A 101 -6.64 -0.67 -17.53
C ASN A 101 -6.21 0.10 -16.28
N TYR A 102 -5.89 -0.58 -15.18
CA TYR A 102 -5.37 0.10 -13.99
C TYR A 102 -4.03 0.78 -14.22
N ILE A 103 -3.12 0.14 -14.99
CA ILE A 103 -1.85 0.76 -15.36
C ILE A 103 -2.10 2.01 -16.22
N LEU A 104 -2.97 1.89 -17.23
CA LEU A 104 -3.31 2.99 -18.13
C LEU A 104 -4.00 4.16 -17.42
N ASP A 105 -4.88 3.86 -16.46
CA ASP A 105 -5.57 4.85 -15.62
C ASP A 105 -4.62 5.59 -14.67
N GLY A 106 -3.44 5.00 -14.42
CA GLY A 106 -2.32 5.63 -13.74
C GLY A 106 -1.45 6.50 -14.66
N LEU A 107 -1.73 6.65 -15.96
CA LEU A 107 -0.94 7.47 -16.89
C LEU A 107 -1.62 8.80 -17.19
N ILE A 108 -0.86 9.90 -17.17
CA ILE A 108 -1.36 11.21 -17.62
C ILE A 108 -1.08 11.36 -19.11
N GLY A 109 -2.14 11.47 -19.93
CA GLY A 109 -2.06 11.84 -21.35
C GLY A 109 -1.47 10.78 -22.29
N GLN A 110 -0.92 9.69 -21.77
CA GLN A 110 -0.26 8.64 -22.57
C GLN A 110 -1.16 7.43 -22.85
N TYR A 111 -2.43 7.48 -22.43
CA TYR A 111 -3.40 6.40 -22.61
C TYR A 111 -3.47 5.90 -24.07
N THR A 112 -3.59 6.83 -25.03
CA THR A 112 -3.77 6.49 -26.45
C THR A 112 -2.59 5.69 -27.01
N MET A 113 -1.36 6.04 -26.63
CA MET A 113 -0.13 5.38 -27.10
C MET A 113 -0.06 3.92 -26.62
N TYR A 114 -0.39 3.68 -25.35
CA TYR A 114 -0.25 2.35 -24.74
C TYR A 114 -1.52 1.50 -24.84
N SER A 115 -2.68 2.08 -25.15
CA SER A 115 -3.98 1.37 -25.24
C SER A 115 -3.97 0.19 -26.21
N ALA A 116 -3.24 0.32 -27.33
CA ALA A 116 -3.11 -0.68 -28.38
C ALA A 116 -2.29 -1.91 -27.95
N MET A 117 -1.59 -1.86 -26.82
CA MET A 117 -0.84 -2.99 -26.31
C MET A 117 -1.76 -4.10 -25.82
N LYS A 118 -1.37 -5.34 -26.13
CA LYS A 118 -2.23 -6.51 -25.92
C LYS A 118 -2.31 -6.92 -24.45
N THR A 119 -1.26 -6.72 -23.66
CA THR A 119 -1.15 -7.26 -22.29
C THR A 119 -0.66 -6.21 -21.31
N ALA A 120 -1.00 -6.39 -20.03
CA ALA A 120 -0.54 -5.53 -18.94
C ALA A 120 0.99 -5.56 -18.80
N LYS A 121 1.58 -6.76 -18.90
CA LYS A 121 3.02 -6.99 -18.92
C LYS A 121 3.76 -6.15 -19.98
N ARG A 122 3.19 -6.03 -21.18
CA ARG A 122 3.82 -5.22 -22.25
C ARG A 122 3.77 -3.73 -21.95
N VAL A 123 2.64 -3.22 -21.47
CA VAL A 123 2.50 -1.81 -21.08
C VAL A 123 3.53 -1.46 -20.01
N MET A 124 3.60 -2.24 -18.93
CA MET A 124 4.55 -2.03 -17.84
C MET A 124 6.01 -2.09 -18.29
N GLY A 125 6.34 -3.00 -19.22
CA GLY A 125 7.68 -3.12 -19.78
C GLY A 125 8.10 -1.91 -20.62
N ILE A 126 7.25 -1.49 -21.57
CA ILE A 126 7.60 -0.38 -22.49
C ILE A 126 7.70 0.95 -21.75
N ILE A 127 6.83 1.23 -20.78
CA ILE A 127 6.94 2.46 -19.98
C ILE A 127 8.29 2.52 -19.25
N GLY A 128 8.87 1.36 -18.90
CA GLY A 128 10.21 1.29 -18.29
C GLY A 128 11.37 1.31 -19.27
N GLU A 129 11.13 1.17 -20.58
CA GLU A 129 12.17 1.24 -21.62
C GLU A 129 12.25 2.64 -22.27
N GLU A 130 11.14 3.39 -22.29
CA GLU A 130 11.07 4.74 -22.89
C GLU A 130 11.52 5.88 -21.93
N ILE A 131 11.89 5.56 -20.69
CA ILE A 131 12.24 6.51 -19.61
C ILE A 131 13.56 6.13 -18.95
#